data_AF-A0A522A8A9-F1
#
_entry.id   AF-A0A522A8A9-F1
#
_cell.length_a   1.000
_cell.length_b   1.000
_cell.length_c   1.000
_cell.angle_alpha   90.00
_cell.angle_beta   90.00
_cell.angle_gamma   90.00
#
_symmetry.space_group_name_H-M   'P 1'
#
loop_
_entity.id
_entity.type
_entity.pdbx_description
1 polymer ?
#
loop_
_entity_poly.entity_id
_entity_poly.type
_entity_poly.pdbx_seq_one_letter_code
_entity_poly.pdbx_strand_id
1 'polypeptide(L)'
;MMVRLIITFLLILTVVLPRSAAAYFEYYPLLRCAQDSNQFIIRFAWHEDNNPPDFEPTHSDVENAWVALKPATARACKLPSGEKIVISWNASQSFPYGYGGGNPNSYFSLKIGGKNIYYKKMFWAGYREQKMRVSAVSYIDGQLRECVGVVEDENNKESVGEQGGAKGNSPECIDTSFRLKGAGLSIDEQQELKKDAARAVLAKAITPACRRLRDQEEAALKEDDWQPASYKELGDSSSGRLSEMDIDINNDGAVDRVFRIGGAVGDDKSRDCITCGNRAFDGSYLYAFTGVKEHVDDFLDFIRMNDDKAPSGEPHIDALQTWSGVLISRGLADSSVRYVYNVPFVSDGKTYIYSFETNTDKIPAAVISKMRPDNTIETLCRFPRAA
;
A
#
# COMPACT_ATOMS: atom_id res chain seq x y z
N MET A 1 -38.13 -27.49 -29.74
CA MET A 1 -36.85 -28.25 -29.76
C MET A 1 -35.62 -27.35 -29.56
N MET A 2 -35.57 -26.17 -30.19
CA MET A 2 -34.44 -25.22 -30.12
C MET A 2 -34.06 -24.73 -28.70
N VAL A 3 -35.04 -24.43 -27.84
CA VAL A 3 -34.80 -23.92 -26.47
C VAL A 3 -34.06 -24.94 -25.57
N ARG A 4 -34.34 -26.23 -25.71
CA ARG A 4 -33.64 -27.29 -24.96
C ARG A 4 -32.18 -27.42 -25.38
N LEU A 5 -31.88 -27.26 -26.67
CA LEU A 5 -30.51 -27.30 -27.19
C LEU A 5 -29.66 -26.13 -26.67
N ILE A 6 -30.24 -24.93 -26.57
CA ILE A 6 -29.56 -23.73 -26.05
C ILE A 6 -29.25 -23.89 -24.56
N ILE A 7 -30.20 -24.38 -23.75
CA ILE A 7 -30.00 -24.60 -22.32
C ILE A 7 -28.93 -25.67 -22.07
N THR A 8 -28.96 -26.78 -22.81
CA THR A 8 -27.94 -27.83 -22.69
C THR A 8 -26.57 -27.33 -23.13
N PHE A 9 -26.48 -26.53 -24.21
CA PHE A 9 -25.23 -25.94 -24.65
C PHE A 9 -24.64 -24.95 -23.63
N LEU A 10 -25.48 -24.10 -23.02
CA LEU A 10 -25.07 -23.18 -21.95
C LEU A 10 -24.60 -23.93 -20.69
N LEU A 11 -25.29 -24.99 -20.28
CA LEU A 11 -24.87 -25.83 -19.14
C LEU A 11 -23.52 -26.51 -19.42
N ILE A 12 -23.31 -27.04 -20.62
CA ILE A 12 -22.01 -27.63 -21.00
C ILE A 12 -20.92 -26.55 -21.04
N LEU A 13 -21.22 -25.35 -21.55
CA LEU A 13 -20.26 -24.23 -21.54
C LEU A 13 -19.82 -23.87 -20.12
N THR A 14 -20.74 -23.86 -19.14
CA THR A 14 -20.38 -23.55 -17.74
C THR A 14 -19.54 -24.63 -17.05
N VAL A 15 -19.58 -25.87 -17.52
CA VAL A 15 -18.79 -26.99 -16.97
C VAL A 15 -17.43 -27.12 -17.65
N VAL A 16 -17.30 -26.67 -18.91
CA VAL A 16 -16.08 -26.83 -19.73
C VAL A 16 -15.21 -25.57 -19.75
N LEU A 17 -15.69 -24.42 -19.26
CA LEU A 17 -14.81 -23.26 -19.06
C LEU A 17 -13.75 -23.62 -18.01
N PRO A 18 -12.45 -23.70 -18.39
CA PRO A 18 -11.40 -23.90 -17.41
C PRO A 18 -11.51 -22.76 -16.41
N ARG A 19 -11.68 -23.10 -15.12
CA ARG A 19 -11.45 -22.14 -14.05
C ARG A 19 -9.98 -21.78 -14.13
N SER A 20 -9.69 -20.71 -14.85
CA SER A 20 -8.39 -20.04 -14.80
C SER A 20 -8.32 -19.40 -13.43
N ALA A 21 -8.00 -20.22 -12.42
CA ALA A 21 -7.57 -19.71 -11.14
C ALA A 21 -6.15 -19.18 -11.37
N ALA A 22 -5.95 -17.90 -11.11
CA ALA A 22 -4.62 -17.34 -11.07
C ALA A 22 -3.85 -18.06 -9.95
N ALA A 23 -2.65 -18.53 -10.26
CA ALA A 23 -1.74 -19.04 -9.24
C ALA A 23 -1.50 -17.91 -8.22
N TYR A 24 -1.74 -18.18 -6.94
CA TYR A 24 -1.44 -17.24 -5.86
C TYR A 24 -0.34 -17.79 -4.98
N PHE A 25 0.58 -16.91 -4.61
CA PHE A 25 1.69 -17.22 -3.73
C PHE A 25 1.46 -16.51 -2.41
N GLU A 26 1.48 -17.25 -1.31
CA GLU A 26 1.36 -16.69 0.03
C GLU A 26 2.63 -17.00 0.82
N TYR A 27 3.18 -15.97 1.46
CA TYR A 27 4.36 -16.08 2.31
C TYR A 27 3.97 -15.91 3.77
N TYR A 28 4.39 -16.83 4.63
CA TYR A 28 4.10 -16.70 6.05
C TYR A 28 5.14 -17.35 6.97
N PRO A 29 5.36 -16.75 8.16
CA PRO A 29 6.09 -17.37 9.25
C PRO A 29 5.24 -18.41 9.98
N LEU A 30 5.86 -19.54 10.31
CA LEU A 30 5.30 -20.57 11.18
C LEU A 30 6.12 -20.64 12.46
N LEU A 31 5.44 -20.57 13.62
CA LEU A 31 6.05 -20.67 14.94
C LEU A 31 5.90 -22.08 15.50
N ARG A 32 7.00 -22.66 15.99
CA ARG A 32 7.01 -23.86 16.82
C ARG A 32 7.76 -23.60 18.12
N CYS A 33 7.31 -24.22 19.20
CA CYS A 33 7.88 -24.05 20.53
C CYS A 33 8.06 -25.38 21.24
N ALA A 34 9.07 -25.45 22.10
CA ALA A 34 9.25 -26.57 23.00
C ALA A 34 8.25 -26.50 24.17
N GLN A 35 7.85 -27.66 24.67
CA GLN A 35 6.93 -27.76 25.82
C GLN A 35 7.67 -27.93 27.15
N ASP A 36 8.93 -28.36 27.09
CA ASP A 36 9.78 -28.77 28.20
C ASP A 36 11.11 -28.00 28.27
N SER A 37 11.42 -27.21 27.24
CA SER A 37 12.59 -26.33 27.20
C SER A 37 12.21 -24.92 26.75
N ASN A 38 13.10 -23.95 27.02
CA ASN A 38 12.91 -22.56 26.60
C ASN A 38 13.39 -22.35 25.17
N GLN A 39 12.82 -23.09 24.22
CA GLN A 39 13.19 -23.04 22.82
C GLN A 39 12.00 -22.69 21.93
N PHE A 40 12.25 -21.89 20.89
CA PHE A 40 11.29 -21.68 19.81
C PHE A 40 12.02 -21.53 18.48
N ILE A 41 11.32 -21.86 17.40
CA ILE A 41 11.80 -21.67 16.04
C ILE A 41 10.66 -21.08 15.22
N ILE A 42 11.02 -20.15 14.36
CA ILE A 42 10.16 -19.55 13.36
C ILE A 42 10.79 -19.89 12.02
N ARG A 43 10.09 -20.66 11.20
CA ARG A 43 10.48 -20.92 9.81
C ARG A 43 9.59 -20.08 8.91
N PHE A 44 10.15 -19.53 7.86
CA PHE A 44 9.37 -18.83 6.85
C PHE A 44 9.11 -19.77 5.68
N ALA A 45 7.85 -19.86 5.29
CA ALA A 45 7.40 -20.72 4.22
C ALA A 45 6.68 -19.89 3.15
N TRP A 46 6.55 -20.50 1.98
CA TRP A 46 5.65 -20.05 0.94
C TRP A 46 4.81 -21.23 0.45
N HIS A 47 3.64 -20.97 -0.12
CA HIS A 47 2.92 -21.99 -0.87
C HIS A 47 2.28 -21.38 -2.10
N GLU A 48 2.15 -22.22 -3.12
CA GLU A 48 1.41 -21.92 -4.34
C GLU A 48 0.04 -22.61 -4.25
N ASP A 49 -1.01 -21.81 -4.35
CA ASP A 49 -2.39 -22.27 -4.36
C ASP A 49 -2.79 -23.11 -3.13
N ASN A 50 -3.01 -24.41 -3.33
CA ASN A 50 -3.43 -25.36 -2.30
C ASN A 50 -2.31 -26.34 -1.96
N ASN A 51 -1.07 -26.07 -2.40
CA ASN A 51 0.05 -26.93 -2.12
C ASN A 51 0.47 -26.80 -0.64
N PRO A 52 1.10 -27.84 -0.06
CA PRO A 52 1.72 -27.72 1.24
C PRO A 52 2.75 -26.58 1.26
N PRO A 53 2.97 -25.92 2.41
CA PRO A 53 4.04 -24.95 2.56
C PRO A 53 5.40 -25.57 2.23
N ASP A 54 6.11 -24.90 1.33
CA ASP A 54 7.52 -25.12 1.05
C ASP A 54 8.37 -24.21 1.94
N PHE A 55 9.41 -24.78 2.52
CA PHE A 55 10.29 -24.08 3.45
C PHE A 55 11.65 -23.89 2.80
N GLU A 56 12.14 -22.67 2.87
CA GLU A 56 13.52 -22.38 2.48
C GLU A 56 14.50 -23.26 3.25
N PRO A 57 15.57 -23.75 2.61
CA PRO A 57 16.66 -24.41 3.32
C PRO A 57 17.18 -23.53 4.48
N THR A 58 17.49 -24.15 5.61
CA THR A 58 18.11 -23.50 6.77
C THR A 58 19.26 -24.35 7.29
N HIS A 59 19.98 -23.84 8.28
CA HIS A 59 21.03 -24.59 8.96
C HIS A 59 20.47 -25.87 9.61
N SER A 60 21.25 -26.95 9.55
CA SER A 60 20.77 -28.31 9.89
C SER A 60 20.34 -28.47 11.34
N ASP A 61 20.98 -27.79 12.29
CA ASP A 61 20.58 -27.82 13.70
C ASP A 61 19.19 -27.21 13.94
N VAL A 62 18.86 -26.12 13.25
CA VAL A 62 17.55 -25.48 13.27
C VAL A 62 16.50 -26.39 12.63
N GLU A 63 16.83 -27.04 11.52
CA GLU A 63 15.90 -27.98 10.87
C GLU A 63 15.61 -29.21 11.74
N ASN A 64 16.65 -29.79 12.34
CA ASN A 64 16.50 -30.92 13.25
C ASN A 64 15.65 -30.57 14.48
N ALA A 65 15.89 -29.39 15.06
CA ALA A 65 15.11 -28.91 16.18
C ALA A 65 13.65 -28.61 15.78
N TRP A 66 13.42 -28.01 14.60
CA TRP A 66 12.09 -27.67 14.10
C TRP A 66 11.12 -28.86 14.06
N VAL A 67 11.60 -30.02 13.64
CA VAL A 67 10.82 -31.27 13.57
C VAL A 67 10.41 -31.75 14.97
N ALA A 68 11.26 -31.53 15.98
CA ALA A 68 10.99 -31.93 17.36
C ALA A 68 10.01 -30.99 18.10
N LEU A 69 9.92 -29.72 17.69
CA LEU A 69 9.05 -28.73 18.33
C LEU A 69 7.58 -28.87 17.93
N LYS A 70 6.67 -28.43 18.81
CA LYS A 70 5.23 -28.44 18.54
C LYS A 70 4.78 -27.16 17.84
N PRO A 71 3.87 -27.23 16.84
CA PRO A 71 3.20 -26.07 16.27
C PRO A 71 2.53 -25.20 17.33
N ALA A 72 2.78 -23.90 17.25
CA ALA A 72 2.09 -22.92 18.09
C ALA A 72 0.64 -22.74 17.63
N THR A 73 -0.28 -22.59 18.59
CA THR A 73 -1.67 -22.24 18.31
C THR A 73 -1.81 -20.72 18.17
N ALA A 74 -2.58 -20.26 17.21
CA ALA A 74 -2.89 -18.82 17.06
C ALA A 74 -1.66 -17.89 17.03
N ARG A 75 -0.57 -18.31 16.37
CA ARG A 75 0.64 -17.48 16.14
C ARG A 75 1.35 -17.08 17.45
N ALA A 76 1.10 -17.79 18.54
CA ALA A 76 1.70 -17.52 19.82
C ALA A 76 1.91 -18.81 20.63
N CYS A 77 2.91 -18.80 21.50
CA CYS A 77 3.12 -19.87 22.47
C CYS A 77 3.62 -19.29 23.79
N LYS A 78 3.56 -20.09 24.85
CA LYS A 78 4.16 -19.77 26.15
C LYS A 78 5.27 -20.77 26.41
N LEU A 79 6.48 -20.27 26.64
CA LEU A 79 7.63 -21.09 27.01
C LEU A 79 7.52 -21.53 28.48
N PRO A 80 8.22 -22.61 28.89
CA PRO A 80 8.31 -23.04 30.29
C PRO A 80 8.78 -21.94 31.26
N SER A 81 9.64 -21.02 30.82
CA SER A 81 10.06 -19.83 31.57
C SER A 81 8.90 -18.89 31.92
N GLY A 82 7.74 -19.05 31.30
CA GLY A 82 6.59 -18.17 31.42
C GLY A 82 6.54 -17.09 30.34
N GLU A 83 7.61 -16.92 29.55
CA GLU A 83 7.64 -15.94 28.47
C GLU A 83 6.66 -16.28 27.35
N LYS A 84 5.94 -15.27 26.88
CA LYS A 84 5.03 -15.40 25.73
C LYS A 84 5.76 -14.99 24.46
N ILE A 85 5.77 -15.90 23.49
CA ILE A 85 6.27 -15.67 22.13
C ILE A 85 5.07 -15.35 21.25
N VAL A 86 5.11 -14.24 20.54
CA VAL A 86 4.05 -13.82 19.63
C VAL A 86 4.67 -13.40 18.32
N ILE A 87 4.20 -13.98 17.23
CA ILE A 87 4.54 -13.53 15.88
C ILE A 87 3.35 -12.80 15.26
N SER A 88 3.64 -11.81 14.43
CA SER A 88 2.65 -11.12 13.62
C SER A 88 3.26 -10.85 12.25
N TRP A 89 2.48 -11.02 11.20
CA TRP A 89 2.93 -10.73 9.85
C TRP A 89 1.78 -10.21 9.02
N ASN A 90 2.16 -9.55 7.94
CA ASN A 90 1.30 -9.33 6.79
C ASN A 90 2.11 -9.76 5.56
N ALA A 91 1.45 -10.44 4.63
CA ALA A 91 1.93 -10.67 3.29
C ALA A 91 0.75 -10.31 2.38
N SER A 92 0.73 -9.08 1.88
CA SER A 92 -0.25 -8.68 0.89
C SER A 92 0.22 -9.14 -0.50
N GLN A 93 -0.72 -9.34 -1.43
CA GLN A 93 -0.36 -9.34 -2.85
C GLN A 93 -0.01 -7.90 -3.24
N SER A 94 1.07 -7.69 -3.99
CA SER A 94 1.62 -6.34 -4.19
C SER A 94 0.71 -5.46 -5.04
N PHE A 95 -0.02 -6.08 -5.97
CA PHE A 95 -0.94 -5.42 -6.89
C PHE A 95 -2.06 -6.40 -7.27
N PRO A 96 -3.22 -5.89 -7.74
CA PRO A 96 -4.18 -6.68 -8.48
C PRO A 96 -3.52 -7.40 -9.67
N TYR A 97 -4.08 -8.53 -10.07
CA TYR A 97 -3.57 -9.35 -11.18
C TYR A 97 -3.29 -8.50 -12.44
N GLY A 98 -2.09 -8.63 -13.03
CA GLY A 98 -1.71 -7.96 -14.29
C GLY A 98 -0.90 -6.66 -14.17
N TYR A 99 -0.69 -6.11 -12.97
CA TYR A 99 -0.08 -4.78 -12.76
C TYR A 99 1.45 -4.75 -12.57
N GLY A 100 2.19 -5.69 -13.17
CA GLY A 100 3.66 -5.54 -13.29
C GLY A 100 4.45 -5.66 -11.99
N GLY A 101 4.23 -6.73 -11.21
CA GLY A 101 5.28 -7.43 -10.46
C GLY A 101 6.16 -6.65 -9.49
N GLY A 102 5.67 -5.59 -8.83
CA GLY A 102 6.41 -5.00 -7.71
C GLY A 102 6.38 -5.91 -6.47
N ASN A 103 7.31 -5.68 -5.55
CA ASN A 103 7.45 -6.49 -4.34
C ASN A 103 6.37 -6.09 -3.34
N PRO A 104 5.57 -7.01 -2.79
CA PRO A 104 4.58 -6.61 -1.81
C PRO A 104 5.27 -6.26 -0.52
N ASN A 105 4.62 -5.38 0.25
CA ASN A 105 4.97 -5.19 1.64
C ASN A 105 4.66 -6.46 2.43
N SER A 106 5.63 -7.38 2.48
CA SER A 106 5.66 -8.45 3.46
C SER A 106 6.43 -7.96 4.69
N TYR A 107 5.82 -8.09 5.87
CA TYR A 107 6.50 -7.75 7.11
C TYR A 107 6.29 -8.83 8.16
N PHE A 108 7.30 -9.01 8.99
CA PHE A 108 7.28 -9.89 10.14
C PHE A 108 7.62 -9.11 11.41
N SER A 109 6.99 -9.46 12.52
CA SER A 109 7.27 -8.94 13.85
C SER A 109 7.30 -10.07 14.86
N LEU A 110 8.27 -10.02 15.77
CA LEU A 110 8.45 -10.96 16.87
C LEU A 110 8.38 -10.20 18.20
N LYS A 111 7.53 -10.68 19.10
CA LYS A 111 7.53 -10.25 20.50
C LYS A 111 7.86 -11.40 21.43
N ILE A 112 8.73 -11.12 22.41
CA ILE A 112 9.08 -12.04 23.49
C ILE A 112 8.79 -11.32 24.81
N GLY A 113 7.95 -11.91 25.65
CA GLY A 113 7.56 -11.29 26.93
C GLY A 113 6.91 -9.91 26.75
N GLY A 114 6.25 -9.68 25.62
CA GLY A 114 5.64 -8.39 25.27
C GLY A 114 6.58 -7.34 24.67
N LYS A 115 7.89 -7.59 24.62
CA LYS A 115 8.89 -6.69 24.02
C LYS A 115 9.08 -7.01 22.54
N ASN A 116 9.16 -5.99 21.68
CA ASN A 116 9.50 -6.18 20.27
C ASN A 116 10.98 -6.57 20.14
N ILE A 117 11.24 -7.71 19.52
CA ILE A 117 12.59 -8.22 19.20
C ILE A 117 12.89 -8.03 17.71
N TYR A 118 11.87 -8.22 16.87
CA TYR A 118 11.85 -7.83 15.46
C TYR A 118 10.58 -7.04 15.19
N TYR A 119 10.67 -6.00 14.37
CA TYR A 119 9.51 -5.17 14.08
C TYR A 119 9.45 -4.73 12.62
N LYS A 120 8.35 -5.10 11.93
CA LYS A 120 8.15 -4.90 10.50
C LYS A 120 9.38 -5.24 9.63
N LYS A 121 10.11 -6.28 10.01
CA LYS A 121 11.24 -6.74 9.22
C LYS A 121 10.72 -7.35 7.93
N MET A 122 11.21 -6.85 6.78
CA MET A 122 10.95 -7.48 5.49
C MET A 122 11.61 -8.85 5.49
N PHE A 123 10.82 -9.89 5.24
CA PHE A 123 11.29 -11.26 5.20
C PHE A 123 11.24 -11.86 3.78
N TRP A 124 10.41 -11.29 2.91
CA TRP A 124 10.35 -11.61 1.49
C TRP A 124 10.47 -10.36 0.63
N ALA A 125 11.25 -10.45 -0.44
CA ALA A 125 11.57 -9.33 -1.32
C ALA A 125 10.89 -9.40 -2.70
N GLY A 126 9.77 -10.10 -2.84
CA GLY A 126 8.92 -10.04 -4.04
C GLY A 126 9.39 -10.83 -5.26
N TYR A 127 8.58 -10.83 -6.33
CA TYR A 127 8.80 -11.64 -7.55
C TYR A 127 10.04 -11.27 -8.35
N ARG A 128 10.50 -10.00 -8.30
CA ARG A 128 11.72 -9.60 -9.02
C ARG A 128 12.99 -10.08 -8.35
N GLU A 129 12.97 -10.20 -7.03
CA GLU A 129 14.12 -10.70 -6.29
C GLU A 129 13.99 -12.21 -6.03
N GLN A 130 12.78 -12.77 -5.96
CA GLN A 130 12.44 -14.14 -5.53
C GLN A 130 13.21 -14.60 -4.27
N LYS A 131 13.57 -13.66 -3.41
CA LYS A 131 14.51 -13.89 -2.31
C LYS A 131 13.82 -13.78 -0.97
N MET A 132 13.93 -14.84 -0.18
CA MET A 132 13.68 -14.82 1.25
C MET A 132 14.93 -14.29 1.94
N ARG A 133 14.83 -13.13 2.60
CA ARG A 133 15.96 -12.54 3.32
C ARG A 133 16.27 -13.29 4.61
N VAL A 134 15.27 -14.01 5.14
CA VAL A 134 15.37 -14.79 6.39
C VAL A 134 14.66 -16.12 6.17
N SER A 135 15.36 -17.24 6.35
CA SER A 135 14.80 -18.60 6.28
C SER A 135 14.30 -19.08 7.64
N ALA A 136 14.94 -18.63 8.72
CA ALA A 136 14.53 -18.94 10.08
C ALA A 136 14.95 -17.88 11.11
N VAL A 137 14.17 -17.77 12.18
CA VAL A 137 14.60 -17.17 13.46
C VAL A 137 14.47 -18.24 14.53
N SER A 138 15.54 -18.53 15.26
CA SER A 138 15.55 -19.57 16.30
C SER A 138 16.02 -19.00 17.63
N TYR A 139 15.49 -19.54 18.72
CA TYR A 139 16.02 -19.38 20.06
C TYR A 139 16.30 -20.76 20.62
N ILE A 140 17.57 -21.15 20.59
CA ILE A 140 18.05 -22.48 20.97
C ILE A 140 19.20 -22.26 21.96
N ASP A 141 19.18 -22.98 23.08
CA ASP A 141 20.22 -22.95 24.12
C ASP A 141 20.60 -21.54 24.60
N GLY A 142 19.59 -20.66 24.71
CA GLY A 142 19.77 -19.28 25.17
C GLY A 142 20.29 -18.31 24.12
N GLN A 143 20.48 -18.76 22.86
CA GLN A 143 20.94 -17.93 21.76
C GLN A 143 19.81 -17.66 20.76
N LEU A 144 19.54 -16.38 20.50
CA LEU A 144 18.69 -15.96 19.40
C LEU A 144 19.52 -15.90 18.12
N ARG A 145 19.11 -16.60 17.08
CA ARG A 145 19.83 -16.66 15.80
C ARG A 145 18.89 -16.36 14.64
N GLU A 146 19.41 -15.68 13.64
CA GLU A 146 18.74 -15.37 12.38
C GLU A 146 19.47 -16.08 11.24
N CYS A 147 18.78 -16.99 10.55
CA CYS A 147 19.32 -17.74 9.44
C CYS A 147 18.89 -17.08 8.12
N VAL A 148 19.87 -16.82 7.26
CA VAL A 148 19.66 -16.19 5.96
C VAL A 148 19.14 -17.24 4.96
N GLY A 149 18.21 -16.86 4.09
CA GLY A 149 17.77 -17.73 3.00
C GLY A 149 18.83 -17.87 1.91
N VAL A 150 18.71 -18.89 1.06
CA VAL A 150 19.61 -19.01 -0.10
C VAL A 150 19.24 -17.91 -1.09
N VAL A 151 20.20 -17.02 -1.36
CA VAL A 151 20.06 -16.01 -2.40
C VAL A 151 20.48 -16.64 -3.71
N GLU A 152 19.55 -17.15 -4.49
CA GLU A 152 19.84 -17.52 -5.87
C GLU A 152 20.13 -16.23 -6.66
N ASP A 153 21.39 -16.02 -7.03
CA ASP A 153 21.75 -14.92 -7.92
C ASP A 153 21.39 -15.30 -9.35
N GLU A 154 20.24 -14.81 -9.84
CA GLU A 154 19.77 -15.10 -11.19
C GLU A 154 20.77 -14.64 -12.27
N ASN A 155 21.61 -13.65 -11.97
CA ASN A 155 22.68 -13.20 -12.88
C ASN A 155 23.84 -14.20 -12.99
N ASN A 156 23.86 -15.23 -12.14
CA ASN A 156 24.91 -16.25 -12.11
C ASN A 156 24.39 -17.62 -12.63
N LYS A 157 23.20 -17.66 -13.24
CA LYS A 157 22.60 -18.88 -13.83
C LYS A 157 23.30 -19.34 -15.14
N GLU A 158 24.22 -18.55 -15.71
CA GLU A 158 24.81 -18.86 -17.03
C GLU A 158 26.05 -19.76 -17.04
N SER A 159 26.54 -20.27 -15.91
CA SER A 159 27.77 -21.10 -15.91
C SER A 159 27.77 -22.35 -15.04
N VAL A 160 26.60 -22.88 -14.65
CA VAL A 160 26.55 -24.16 -13.93
C VAL A 160 25.90 -25.22 -14.82
N GLY A 161 26.75 -25.83 -15.64
CA GLY A 161 26.41 -27.06 -16.34
C GLY A 161 25.91 -28.14 -15.38
N GLU A 162 24.98 -28.94 -15.87
CA GLU A 162 24.10 -29.92 -15.24
C GLU A 162 24.81 -31.13 -14.55
N GLN A 163 26.05 -30.98 -14.09
CA GLN A 163 26.79 -32.08 -13.45
C GLN A 163 27.60 -31.61 -12.24
N GLY A 164 27.16 -32.05 -11.07
CA GLY A 164 27.95 -32.04 -9.83
C GLY A 164 27.34 -31.16 -8.77
N GLY A 165 26.70 -31.79 -7.79
CA GLY A 165 26.06 -31.14 -6.65
C GLY A 165 26.93 -30.04 -6.06
N ALA A 166 26.51 -28.80 -6.25
CA ALA A 166 27.07 -27.68 -5.54
C ALA A 166 26.91 -27.99 -4.04
N LYS A 167 28.04 -28.20 -3.36
CA LYS A 167 28.15 -28.03 -1.91
C LYS A 167 27.88 -26.55 -1.63
N GLY A 168 26.62 -26.15 -1.77
CA GLY A 168 26.14 -24.84 -1.38
C GLY A 168 26.43 -24.68 0.10
N ASN A 169 27.13 -23.60 0.44
CA ASN A 169 27.40 -23.26 1.83
C ASN A 169 26.09 -23.38 2.61
N SER A 170 26.09 -24.19 3.67
CA SER A 170 24.92 -24.34 4.53
C SER A 170 24.46 -22.93 4.94
N PRO A 171 23.14 -22.64 4.90
CA PRO A 171 22.63 -21.32 5.24
C PRO A 171 23.22 -20.84 6.57
N GLU A 172 23.90 -19.69 6.56
CA GLU A 172 24.55 -19.16 7.75
C GLU A 172 23.50 -18.59 8.71
N CYS A 173 23.64 -18.91 10.00
CA CYS A 173 22.85 -18.31 11.06
C CYS A 173 23.71 -17.34 11.87
N ILE A 174 23.26 -16.10 11.97
CA ILE A 174 23.93 -15.03 12.69
C ILE A 174 23.34 -14.96 14.11
N ASP A 175 24.20 -14.89 15.13
CA ASP A 175 23.76 -14.63 16.51
C ASP A 175 23.21 -13.20 16.63
N THR A 176 21.91 -13.10 16.94
CA THR A 176 21.18 -11.85 17.15
C THR A 176 20.73 -11.69 18.60
N SER A 177 21.33 -12.41 19.55
CA SER A 177 21.00 -12.37 20.99
C SER A 177 21.13 -10.99 21.61
N PHE A 178 21.90 -10.08 21.00
CA PHE A 178 21.93 -8.67 21.39
C PHE A 178 20.53 -8.02 21.39
N ARG A 179 19.60 -8.54 20.55
CA ARG A 179 18.22 -8.06 20.47
C ARG A 179 17.41 -8.30 21.73
N LEU A 180 17.79 -9.28 22.55
CA LEU A 180 17.12 -9.59 23.82
C LEU A 180 17.43 -8.56 24.92
N LYS A 181 18.54 -7.82 24.81
CA LYS A 181 19.09 -6.98 25.90
C LYS A 181 18.63 -5.51 25.90
N GLY A 182 17.68 -5.12 25.05
CA GLY A 182 16.95 -3.84 25.17
C GLY A 182 17.23 -2.78 24.10
N ALA A 183 18.30 -2.89 23.31
CA ALA A 183 18.52 -2.06 22.11
C ALA A 183 17.96 -2.71 20.82
N GLY A 184 17.06 -3.70 20.97
CA GLY A 184 16.92 -4.80 20.03
C GLY A 184 16.24 -4.55 18.68
N LEU A 185 15.92 -3.31 18.35
CA LEU A 185 15.41 -2.93 17.03
C LEU A 185 16.47 -2.10 16.30
N SER A 186 16.65 -2.34 15.00
CA SER A 186 17.47 -1.46 14.16
C SER A 186 16.91 -0.03 14.14
N ILE A 187 17.68 0.93 13.65
CA ILE A 187 17.21 2.32 13.50
C ILE A 187 15.93 2.38 12.66
N ASP A 188 15.89 1.65 11.54
CA ASP A 188 14.72 1.59 10.65
C ASP A 188 13.51 0.95 11.36
N GLU A 189 13.72 -0.15 12.08
CA GLU A 189 12.65 -0.80 12.86
C GLU A 189 12.11 0.13 13.97
N GLN A 190 12.97 0.92 14.61
CA GLN A 190 12.55 1.92 15.60
C GLN A 190 11.76 3.07 14.96
N GLN A 191 12.17 3.52 13.78
CA GLN A 191 11.44 4.55 13.02
C GLN A 191 10.06 4.04 12.62
N GLU A 192 9.96 2.81 12.10
CA GLU A 192 8.68 2.18 11.78
C GLU A 192 7.79 2.02 13.01
N LEU A 193 8.36 1.62 14.15
CA LEU A 193 7.59 1.50 15.40
C LEU A 193 7.05 2.86 15.86
N LYS A 194 7.83 3.93 15.73
CA LYS A 194 7.38 5.29 16.01
C LYS A 194 6.27 5.73 15.06
N LYS A 195 6.39 5.42 13.76
CA LYS A 195 5.33 5.71 12.77
C LYS A 195 4.03 5.00 13.13
N ASP A 196 4.05 3.70 13.41
CA ASP A 196 2.84 2.97 13.80
C ASP A 196 2.24 3.45 15.13
N ALA A 197 3.08 3.84 16.09
CA ALA A 197 2.60 4.48 17.31
C ALA A 197 1.88 5.80 17.00
N ALA A 198 2.44 6.64 16.12
CA ALA A 198 1.81 7.87 15.67
C ALA A 198 0.50 7.61 14.90
N ARG A 199 0.45 6.59 14.03
CA ARG A 199 -0.78 6.14 13.35
C ARG A 199 -1.84 5.70 14.36
N ALA A 200 -1.46 4.96 15.39
CA ALA A 200 -2.38 4.51 16.43
C ALA A 200 -2.93 5.67 17.29
N VAL A 201 -2.09 6.66 17.61
CA VAL A 201 -2.53 7.89 18.28
C VAL A 201 -3.52 8.65 17.39
N LEU A 202 -3.18 8.81 16.11
CA LEU A 202 -4.05 9.51 15.16
C LEU A 202 -5.39 8.78 14.97
N ALA A 203 -5.38 7.45 14.83
CA ALA A 203 -6.58 6.63 14.73
C ALA A 203 -7.54 6.83 15.92
N LYS A 204 -6.98 6.89 17.13
CA LYS A 204 -7.76 7.14 18.36
C LYS A 204 -8.30 8.56 18.45
N ALA A 205 -7.62 9.53 17.83
CA ALA A 205 -8.03 10.93 17.79
C ALA A 205 -9.14 11.22 16.77
N ILE A 206 -9.48 10.26 15.89
CA ILE A 206 -10.55 10.46 14.91
C ILE A 206 -11.89 10.63 15.64
N THR A 207 -12.51 11.79 15.44
CA THR A 207 -13.82 12.11 16.03
C THR A 207 -14.96 11.41 15.28
N PRO A 208 -16.16 11.25 15.90
CA PRO A 208 -17.33 10.72 15.19
C PRO A 208 -17.70 11.53 13.94
N ALA A 209 -17.53 12.86 13.97
CA ALA A 209 -17.76 13.72 12.81
C ALA A 209 -16.80 13.41 11.66
N CYS A 210 -15.51 13.18 11.97
CA CYS A 210 -14.53 12.79 10.96
C CYS A 210 -14.77 11.39 10.40
N ARG A 211 -15.23 10.45 11.22
CA ARG A 211 -15.66 9.12 10.72
C ARG A 211 -16.84 9.25 9.75
N ARG A 212 -17.87 10.01 10.12
CA ARG A 212 -19.02 10.23 9.23
C ARG A 212 -18.63 10.85 7.89
N LEU A 213 -17.77 11.88 7.91
CA LEU A 213 -17.30 12.50 6.67
C LEU A 213 -16.50 11.53 5.80
N ARG A 214 -15.68 10.66 6.44
CA ARG A 214 -14.99 9.57 5.75
C ARG A 214 -15.96 8.59 5.12
N ASP A 215 -16.94 8.11 5.88
CA ASP A 215 -17.92 7.13 5.40
C ASP A 215 -18.76 7.70 4.23
N GLN A 216 -19.12 8.99 4.30
CA GLN A 216 -19.83 9.68 3.23
C GLN A 216 -18.97 9.84 1.98
N GLU A 217 -17.69 10.17 2.13
CA GLU A 217 -16.74 10.23 1.02
C GLU A 217 -16.59 8.86 0.37
N GLU A 218 -16.32 7.80 1.13
CA GLU A 218 -16.24 6.43 0.60
C GLU A 218 -17.53 5.97 -0.09
N ALA A 219 -18.70 6.35 0.45
CA ALA A 219 -19.98 6.04 -0.16
C ALA A 219 -20.14 6.78 -1.49
N ALA A 220 -19.78 8.07 -1.50
CA ALA A 220 -19.81 8.89 -2.69
C ALA A 220 -18.94 8.26 -3.79
N LEU A 221 -17.74 7.77 -3.47
CA LEU A 221 -16.84 7.14 -4.44
C LEU A 221 -17.28 5.77 -4.97
N LYS A 222 -18.16 5.07 -4.25
CA LYS A 222 -18.64 3.74 -4.66
C LYS A 222 -19.80 3.81 -5.63
N GLU A 223 -20.52 4.92 -5.65
CA GLU A 223 -21.53 5.16 -6.66
C GLU A 223 -20.80 5.48 -7.97
N ASP A 224 -21.03 4.69 -9.02
CA ASP A 224 -20.52 4.97 -10.37
C ASP A 224 -20.98 6.36 -10.88
N ASP A 225 -21.91 7.01 -10.17
CA ASP A 225 -22.46 8.35 -10.37
C ASP A 225 -21.82 9.44 -9.50
N TRP A 226 -20.67 9.20 -8.85
CA TRP A 226 -20.01 10.21 -7.99
C TRP A 226 -19.71 11.54 -8.68
N GLN A 227 -19.65 11.51 -10.01
CA GLN A 227 -19.36 12.68 -10.82
C GLN A 227 -20.46 13.73 -10.62
N PRO A 228 -20.11 14.98 -10.22
CA PRO A 228 -21.06 16.07 -10.26
C PRO A 228 -21.77 16.09 -11.62
N ALA A 229 -23.04 16.49 -11.69
CA ALA A 229 -23.78 16.51 -12.97
C ALA A 229 -23.08 17.35 -14.06
N SER A 230 -22.22 18.29 -13.65
CA SER A 230 -21.38 19.12 -14.51
C SER A 230 -20.03 18.50 -14.92
N TYR A 231 -19.70 17.31 -14.43
CA TYR A 231 -18.41 16.67 -14.67
C TYR A 231 -18.21 16.44 -16.16
N LYS A 232 -17.04 16.83 -16.65
CA LYS A 232 -16.67 16.69 -18.05
C LYS A 232 -15.20 16.36 -18.19
N GLU A 233 -14.90 15.28 -18.89
CA GLU A 233 -13.54 15.00 -19.34
C GLU A 233 -13.20 15.93 -20.52
N LEU A 234 -12.06 16.62 -20.42
CA LEU A 234 -11.58 17.54 -21.45
C LEU A 234 -10.47 16.95 -22.32
N GLY A 235 -9.95 15.79 -21.94
CA GLY A 235 -8.89 15.06 -22.64
C GLY A 235 -7.76 14.65 -21.69
N ASP A 236 -6.74 14.03 -22.27
CA ASP A 236 -5.51 13.68 -21.56
C ASP A 236 -4.45 14.77 -21.77
N SER A 237 -3.58 14.91 -20.77
CA SER A 237 -2.36 15.72 -20.80
C SER A 237 -1.18 14.84 -20.35
N SER A 238 0.05 15.25 -20.64
CA SER A 238 1.31 14.76 -20.06
C SER A 238 1.28 14.62 -18.54
N SER A 239 0.51 15.49 -17.87
CA SER A 239 0.39 15.55 -16.40
C SER A 239 -0.78 14.71 -15.87
N GLY A 240 -1.48 13.98 -16.74
CA GLY A 240 -2.63 13.14 -16.40
C GLY A 240 -3.92 13.58 -17.11
N ARG A 241 -5.05 13.02 -16.69
CA ARG A 241 -6.36 13.39 -17.24
C ARG A 241 -6.75 14.80 -16.79
N LEU A 242 -7.26 15.60 -17.72
CA LEU A 242 -7.84 16.90 -17.44
C LEU A 242 -9.37 16.75 -17.41
N SER A 243 -9.96 17.09 -16.28
CA SER A 243 -11.42 17.16 -16.13
C SER A 243 -11.88 18.46 -15.50
N GLU A 244 -13.13 18.81 -15.79
CA GLU A 244 -13.81 20.02 -15.36
C GLU A 244 -15.08 19.66 -14.59
N MET A 245 -15.40 20.44 -13.56
CA MET A 245 -16.65 20.35 -12.82
C MET A 245 -17.05 21.73 -12.30
N ASP A 246 -18.35 21.98 -12.23
CA ASP A 246 -18.94 23.18 -11.65
C ASP A 246 -19.43 22.82 -10.22
N ILE A 247 -18.78 23.38 -9.19
CA ILE A 247 -19.05 23.09 -7.77
C ILE A 247 -18.77 24.32 -6.91
N ASP A 248 -19.56 24.56 -5.87
CA ASP A 248 -19.27 25.57 -4.84
C ASP A 248 -18.12 25.04 -3.94
N ILE A 249 -16.87 25.26 -4.34
CA ILE A 249 -15.70 24.63 -3.70
C ILE A 249 -15.40 25.28 -2.34
N ASN A 250 -15.70 26.57 -2.21
CA ASN A 250 -15.39 27.40 -1.03
C ASN A 250 -16.58 27.60 -0.07
N ASN A 251 -17.74 27.01 -0.41
CA ASN A 251 -18.99 27.07 0.35
C ASN A 251 -19.54 28.49 0.54
N ASP A 252 -19.38 29.36 -0.45
CA ASP A 252 -19.88 30.74 -0.43
C ASP A 252 -21.27 30.92 -1.08
N GLY A 253 -21.83 29.85 -1.66
CA GLY A 253 -23.11 29.82 -2.34
C GLY A 253 -23.04 30.13 -3.84
N ALA A 254 -21.86 30.45 -4.38
CA ALA A 254 -21.61 30.60 -5.81
C ALA A 254 -21.03 29.30 -6.39
N VAL A 255 -21.32 29.04 -7.66
CA VAL A 255 -20.78 27.87 -8.36
C VAL A 255 -19.43 28.24 -8.99
N ASP A 256 -18.38 27.58 -8.52
CA ASP A 256 -17.03 27.74 -9.04
C ASP A 256 -16.76 26.76 -10.17
N ARG A 257 -15.82 27.13 -11.04
CA ARG A 257 -15.31 26.23 -12.07
C ARG A 257 -14.02 25.58 -11.60
N VAL A 258 -14.03 24.26 -11.43
CA VAL A 258 -12.92 23.51 -10.88
C VAL A 258 -12.37 22.56 -11.94
N PHE A 259 -11.06 22.65 -12.16
CA PHE A 259 -10.32 21.72 -13.01
C PHE A 259 -9.53 20.75 -12.14
N ARG A 260 -9.63 19.46 -12.45
CA ARG A 260 -8.77 18.43 -11.88
C ARG A 260 -7.75 18.01 -12.94
N ILE A 261 -6.48 18.01 -12.57
CA ILE A 261 -5.38 17.58 -13.43
C ILE A 261 -4.65 16.44 -12.73
N GLY A 262 -4.66 15.24 -13.31
CA GLY A 262 -3.99 14.06 -12.75
C GLY A 262 -4.78 12.77 -12.98
N GLY A 263 -4.32 11.67 -12.36
CA GLY A 263 -4.92 10.35 -12.57
C GLY A 263 -4.37 9.60 -13.79
N ALA A 264 -4.55 8.27 -13.79
CA ALA A 264 -3.96 7.40 -14.80
C ALA A 264 -4.60 7.59 -16.19
N VAL A 265 -3.75 7.78 -17.21
CA VAL A 265 -4.12 7.74 -18.62
C VAL A 265 -4.06 6.29 -19.11
N GLY A 266 -5.21 5.68 -19.42
CA GLY A 266 -5.31 4.31 -19.93
C GLY A 266 -6.73 3.87 -20.33
N ASP A 267 -6.82 2.80 -21.13
CA ASP A 267 -8.06 2.26 -21.72
C ASP A 267 -9.05 1.66 -20.71
N ASP A 268 -8.65 1.52 -19.45
CA ASP A 268 -9.56 1.14 -18.38
C ASP A 268 -10.37 2.37 -17.93
N LYS A 269 -11.30 2.79 -18.80
CA LYS A 269 -12.28 3.85 -18.55
C LYS A 269 -13.17 3.58 -17.32
N SER A 270 -13.09 2.39 -16.73
CA SER A 270 -14.01 1.98 -15.69
C SER A 270 -13.79 2.69 -14.36
N ARG A 271 -12.65 3.36 -14.13
CA ARG A 271 -12.43 4.15 -12.91
C ARG A 271 -11.53 5.34 -13.19
N ASP A 272 -12.08 6.53 -12.99
CA ASP A 272 -11.31 7.75 -12.71
C ASP A 272 -10.70 7.58 -11.31
N CYS A 273 -9.69 6.74 -11.28
CA CYS A 273 -9.48 5.83 -10.18
C CYS A 273 -8.64 6.50 -9.11
N ILE A 274 -9.30 6.85 -8.02
CA ILE A 274 -8.73 7.19 -6.71
C ILE A 274 -7.73 6.12 -6.21
N THR A 275 -7.73 4.92 -6.82
CA THR A 275 -6.81 3.82 -6.51
C THR A 275 -5.77 3.51 -7.60
N CYS A 276 -5.64 4.30 -8.69
CA CYS A 276 -4.78 3.95 -9.82
C CYS A 276 -3.60 4.92 -9.97
N GLY A 277 -2.57 4.73 -9.14
CA GLY A 277 -1.22 5.24 -9.40
C GLY A 277 -0.52 4.28 -10.36
N ASN A 278 -0.12 4.74 -11.55
CA ASN A 278 0.66 3.90 -12.45
C ASN A 278 1.47 4.66 -13.53
N ARG A 279 1.75 5.96 -13.36
CA ARG A 279 2.71 6.70 -14.21
C ARG A 279 3.46 7.74 -13.37
N ALA A 280 4.60 8.23 -13.87
CA ALA A 280 5.57 9.08 -13.15
C ALA A 280 5.03 10.37 -12.44
N PHE A 281 3.73 10.65 -12.54
CA PHE A 281 2.96 11.65 -11.81
C PHE A 281 1.71 10.99 -11.19
N ASP A 282 1.78 10.59 -9.92
CA ASP A 282 0.72 9.84 -9.24
C ASP A 282 -0.14 10.72 -8.30
N GLY A 283 -0.27 12.02 -8.57
CA GLY A 283 -1.11 12.94 -7.79
C GLY A 283 -2.25 13.52 -8.61
N SER A 284 -3.09 14.35 -7.99
CA SER A 284 -3.99 15.24 -8.72
C SER A 284 -4.02 16.64 -8.12
N TYR A 285 -4.02 17.64 -8.99
CA TYR A 285 -4.18 19.04 -8.64
C TYR A 285 -5.63 19.46 -8.84
N LEU A 286 -6.16 20.33 -7.98
CA LEU A 286 -7.39 21.06 -8.29
C LEU A 286 -7.04 22.53 -8.54
N TYR A 287 -7.58 23.09 -9.62
CA TYR A 287 -7.55 24.52 -9.90
C TYR A 287 -8.98 25.04 -9.84
N ALA A 288 -9.27 25.91 -8.88
CA ALA A 288 -10.60 26.51 -8.73
C ALA A 288 -10.60 27.96 -9.20
N PHE A 289 -11.49 28.31 -10.11
CA PHE A 289 -11.75 29.69 -10.55
C PHE A 289 -12.98 30.21 -9.82
N THR A 290 -12.74 30.99 -8.76
CA THR A 290 -13.80 31.55 -7.90
C THR A 290 -14.19 32.94 -8.39
N GLY A 291 -15.48 33.16 -8.68
CA GLY A 291 -16.02 34.47 -9.10
C GLY A 291 -15.84 34.82 -10.58
N VAL A 292 -14.63 35.16 -11.03
CA VAL A 292 -14.36 35.68 -12.39
C VAL A 292 -13.82 34.58 -13.31
N LYS A 293 -14.58 34.23 -14.36
CA LYS A 293 -14.26 33.15 -15.31
C LYS A 293 -13.44 33.60 -16.53
N GLU A 294 -13.00 34.86 -16.57
CA GLU A 294 -12.40 35.51 -17.76
C GLU A 294 -11.08 34.87 -18.25
N HIS A 295 -10.50 33.94 -17.50
CA HIS A 295 -9.22 33.29 -17.82
C HIS A 295 -9.26 31.77 -17.91
N VAL A 296 -10.47 31.18 -17.96
CA VAL A 296 -10.60 29.73 -18.09
C VAL A 296 -9.99 29.22 -19.40
N ASP A 297 -10.25 29.91 -20.52
CA ASP A 297 -9.73 29.50 -21.83
C ASP A 297 -8.20 29.68 -21.89
N ASP A 298 -7.67 30.78 -21.38
CA ASP A 298 -6.22 31.03 -21.26
C ASP A 298 -5.52 29.92 -20.44
N PHE A 299 -6.16 29.47 -19.36
CA PHE A 299 -5.67 28.36 -18.55
C PHE A 299 -5.68 27.02 -19.29
N LEU A 300 -6.77 26.70 -19.98
CA LEU A 300 -6.85 25.47 -20.77
C LEU A 300 -5.80 25.44 -21.88
N ASP A 301 -5.58 26.56 -22.54
CA ASP A 301 -4.53 26.69 -23.56
C ASP A 301 -3.14 26.58 -22.94
N PHE A 302 -2.90 27.20 -21.77
CA PHE A 302 -1.64 27.05 -21.03
C PHE A 302 -1.32 25.59 -20.68
N ILE A 303 -2.31 24.85 -20.14
CA ILE A 303 -2.13 23.44 -19.77
C ILE A 303 -1.85 22.59 -21.02
N ARG A 304 -2.57 22.81 -22.13
CA ARG A 304 -2.37 22.08 -23.39
C ARG A 304 -1.04 22.40 -24.07
N MET A 305 -0.56 23.63 -24.00
CA MET A 305 0.68 24.06 -24.68
C MET A 305 1.94 23.66 -23.92
N ASN A 306 1.88 23.52 -22.60
CA ASN A 306 3.05 23.15 -21.77
C ASN A 306 3.17 21.64 -21.53
N ASP A 307 2.41 20.84 -22.27
CA ASP A 307 2.32 19.40 -22.08
C ASP A 307 3.67 18.68 -22.28
N ASP A 308 4.47 19.11 -23.25
CA ASP A 308 5.78 18.48 -23.49
C ASP A 308 6.93 19.11 -22.68
N LYS A 309 6.65 20.17 -21.91
CA LYS A 309 7.66 21.02 -21.27
C LYS A 309 7.33 21.36 -19.83
N ALA A 310 6.49 20.59 -19.14
CA ALA A 310 6.33 20.71 -17.69
C ALA A 310 7.74 20.67 -17.08
N PRO A 311 8.29 21.81 -16.62
CA PRO A 311 9.62 21.80 -16.05
C PRO A 311 9.54 20.87 -14.84
N SER A 312 10.65 20.29 -14.45
CA SER A 312 10.78 19.72 -13.11
C SER A 312 10.36 20.69 -11.99
N GLY A 313 10.15 21.98 -12.28
CA GLY A 313 9.48 22.95 -11.43
C GLY A 313 7.95 22.87 -11.54
N GLU A 314 7.32 22.72 -10.37
CA GLU A 314 5.90 23.01 -10.15
C GLU A 314 5.49 24.30 -10.89
N PRO A 315 4.30 24.39 -11.51
CA PRO A 315 3.85 25.62 -12.13
C PRO A 315 3.92 26.74 -11.09
N HIS A 316 4.89 27.65 -11.24
CA HIS A 316 5.08 28.75 -10.31
C HIS A 316 3.82 29.61 -10.35
N ILE A 317 3.11 29.63 -9.21
CA ILE A 317 1.83 30.32 -8.96
C ILE A 317 1.88 31.82 -9.28
N ASP A 318 3.08 32.39 -9.40
CA ASP A 318 3.29 33.81 -9.73
C ASP A 318 2.64 34.21 -11.07
N ALA A 319 2.41 33.27 -12.00
CA ALA A 319 1.73 33.54 -13.27
C ALA A 319 0.19 33.61 -13.18
N LEU A 320 -0.44 33.23 -12.06
CA LEU A 320 -1.90 33.08 -11.94
C LEU A 320 -2.59 34.07 -11.00
N GLN A 321 -1.85 34.98 -10.34
CA GLN A 321 -2.45 35.94 -9.41
C GLN A 321 -3.52 36.84 -10.05
N THR A 322 -3.45 37.06 -11.37
CA THR A 322 -4.44 37.84 -12.11
C THR A 322 -5.69 37.04 -12.51
N TRP A 323 -5.67 35.71 -12.40
CA TRP A 323 -6.69 34.84 -12.99
C TRP A 323 -7.77 34.35 -12.03
N SER A 324 -7.73 34.80 -10.75
CA SER A 324 -8.64 34.31 -9.69
C SER A 324 -8.63 32.79 -9.50
N GLY A 325 -7.56 32.12 -9.96
CA GLY A 325 -7.37 30.68 -9.89
C GLY A 325 -6.62 30.26 -8.62
N VAL A 326 -7.17 29.32 -7.86
CA VAL A 326 -6.55 28.78 -6.64
C VAL A 326 -6.08 27.36 -6.90
N LEU A 327 -4.76 27.15 -6.81
CA LEU A 327 -4.19 25.80 -6.81
C LEU A 327 -4.40 25.17 -5.43
N ILE A 328 -5.13 24.06 -5.43
CA ILE A 328 -5.33 23.22 -4.26
C ILE A 328 -4.48 21.97 -4.47
N SER A 329 -3.26 22.03 -3.94
CA SER A 329 -2.46 20.85 -3.68
C SER A 329 -1.71 21.03 -2.37
N ARG A 330 -2.23 20.39 -1.33
CA ARG A 330 -1.68 20.49 0.02
C ARG A 330 -0.94 19.19 0.32
N GLY A 331 0.40 19.23 0.31
CA GLY A 331 1.22 18.17 0.88
C GLY A 331 0.82 17.92 2.33
N LEU A 332 0.54 16.67 2.70
CA LEU A 332 -0.09 16.36 4.01
C LEU A 332 0.92 16.30 5.15
N ALA A 333 2.21 16.10 4.85
CA ALA A 333 3.25 16.00 5.86
C ALA A 333 4.66 16.53 5.50
N ASP A 334 4.96 16.82 4.23
CA ASP A 334 6.33 17.04 3.66
C ASP A 334 6.45 16.48 2.22
N SER A 335 5.43 15.76 1.75
CA SER A 335 5.38 15.23 0.39
C SER A 335 5.35 16.32 -0.67
N SER A 336 6.00 16.04 -1.80
CA SER A 336 5.75 16.81 -3.02
C SER A 336 4.27 16.72 -3.37
N VAL A 337 3.71 17.85 -3.77
CA VAL A 337 2.35 17.99 -4.34
C VAL A 337 2.07 16.99 -5.46
N ARG A 338 3.13 16.44 -6.09
CA ARG A 338 3.08 15.41 -7.14
C ARG A 338 2.53 14.06 -6.68
N TYR A 339 2.42 13.80 -5.38
CA TYR A 339 2.00 12.50 -4.82
C TYR A 339 0.73 12.57 -3.96
N VAL A 340 0.00 13.68 -4.06
CA VAL A 340 -1.26 13.89 -3.34
C VAL A 340 -2.41 13.91 -4.33
N TYR A 341 -3.38 13.03 -4.13
CA TYR A 341 -4.67 13.12 -4.81
C TYR A 341 -5.58 14.07 -4.04
N ASN A 342 -6.35 14.87 -4.78
CA ASN A 342 -7.34 15.80 -4.25
C ASN A 342 -8.67 15.55 -4.93
N VAL A 343 -9.69 15.25 -4.13
CA VAL A 343 -10.99 14.75 -4.56
C VAL A 343 -12.08 15.58 -3.87
N PRO A 344 -12.77 16.49 -4.60
CA PRO A 344 -13.82 17.31 -4.03
C PRO A 344 -15.12 16.51 -3.92
N PHE A 345 -15.72 16.41 -2.73
CA PHE A 345 -16.98 15.69 -2.50
C PHE A 345 -17.97 16.55 -1.70
N VAL A 346 -19.27 16.29 -1.89
CA VAL A 346 -20.33 17.01 -1.17
C VAL A 346 -20.85 16.15 -0.02
N SER A 347 -20.97 16.75 1.16
CA SER A 347 -21.62 16.15 2.33
C SER A 347 -22.45 17.20 3.06
N ASP A 348 -23.71 16.85 3.37
CA ASP A 348 -24.66 17.72 4.07
C ASP A 348 -24.78 19.12 3.41
N GLY A 349 -24.76 19.17 2.07
CA GLY A 349 -24.85 20.39 1.27
C GLY A 349 -23.59 21.27 1.29
N LYS A 350 -22.46 20.74 1.75
CA LYS A 350 -21.16 21.43 1.77
C LYS A 350 -20.11 20.65 1.00
N THR A 351 -19.24 21.37 0.31
CA THR A 351 -18.11 20.81 -0.39
C THR A 351 -16.91 20.67 0.53
N TYR A 352 -16.32 19.49 0.51
CA TYR A 352 -15.09 19.14 1.19
C TYR A 352 -14.09 18.63 0.16
N ILE A 353 -12.82 18.60 0.55
CA ILE A 353 -11.73 18.08 -0.27
C ILE A 353 -11.12 16.94 0.51
N TYR A 354 -11.26 15.74 -0.03
CA TYR A 354 -10.50 14.60 0.43
C TYR A 354 -9.13 14.60 -0.25
N SER A 355 -8.08 14.70 0.56
CA SER A 355 -6.71 14.63 0.07
C SER A 355 -6.01 13.40 0.64
N PHE A 356 -5.31 12.63 -0.18
CA PHE A 356 -4.57 11.45 0.26
C PHE A 356 -3.28 11.24 -0.50
N GLU A 357 -2.28 10.72 0.21
CA GLU A 357 -0.93 10.45 -0.29
C GLU A 357 -0.87 9.08 -0.95
N THR A 358 -0.16 8.96 -2.07
CA THR A 358 0.16 7.65 -2.65
C THR A 358 1.08 6.85 -1.75
N ASN A 359 1.97 7.55 -1.04
CA ASN A 359 2.77 6.96 0.00
C ASN A 359 1.96 6.84 1.30
N THR A 360 1.31 5.69 1.46
CA THR A 360 0.53 5.36 2.67
C THR A 360 1.37 5.32 3.96
N ASP A 361 2.71 5.41 3.87
CA ASP A 361 3.54 5.50 5.06
C ASP A 361 3.55 6.88 5.73
N LYS A 362 3.08 7.92 5.04
CA LYS A 362 2.98 9.28 5.59
C LYS A 362 1.94 9.37 6.71
N ILE A 363 2.13 10.32 7.62
CA ILE A 363 1.26 10.51 8.78
C ILE A 363 1.01 12.03 8.96
N PRO A 364 -0.22 12.52 8.70
CA PRO A 364 -1.36 11.76 8.20
C PRO A 364 -1.14 11.26 6.76
N ALA A 365 -1.73 10.12 6.42
CA ALA A 365 -1.74 9.61 5.05
C ALA A 365 -2.88 10.24 4.24
N ALA A 366 -3.88 10.78 4.93
CA ALA A 366 -5.06 11.35 4.31
C ALA A 366 -5.70 12.42 5.21
N VAL A 367 -6.34 13.42 4.62
CA VAL A 367 -7.06 14.47 5.33
C VAL A 367 -8.37 14.81 4.63
N ILE A 368 -9.33 15.30 5.41
CA ILE A 368 -10.50 16.00 4.85
C ILE A 368 -10.35 17.47 5.21
N SER A 369 -10.40 18.32 4.19
CA SER A 369 -10.30 19.76 4.33
C SER A 369 -11.55 20.43 3.78
N LYS A 370 -11.76 21.70 4.13
CA LYS A 370 -12.69 22.59 3.46
C LYS A 370 -11.94 23.83 2.98
N MET A 371 -12.34 24.35 1.82
CA MET A 371 -11.93 25.69 1.41
C MET A 371 -12.90 26.68 2.04
N ARG A 372 -12.36 27.76 2.59
CA ARG A 372 -13.12 28.87 3.17
C ARG A 372 -13.45 29.91 2.09
N PRO A 373 -14.43 30.81 2.32
CA PRO A 373 -14.77 31.87 1.36
C PRO A 373 -13.62 32.84 1.03
N ASP A 374 -12.60 32.93 1.89
CA ASP A 374 -11.37 33.68 1.63
C ASP A 374 -10.33 32.88 0.84
N ASN A 375 -10.75 31.76 0.24
CA ASN A 375 -9.95 30.81 -0.52
C ASN A 375 -8.84 30.10 0.26
N THR A 376 -8.83 30.20 1.60
CA THR A 376 -7.87 29.47 2.44
C THR A 376 -8.36 28.04 2.75
N ILE A 377 -7.43 27.09 2.90
CA ILE A 377 -7.75 25.69 3.18
C ILE A 377 -7.62 25.37 4.67
N GLU A 378 -8.70 24.91 5.28
CA GLU A 378 -8.75 24.42 6.65
C GLU A 378 -8.84 22.89 6.68
N THR A 379 -7.84 22.23 7.28
CA THR A 379 -7.89 20.79 7.53
C THR A 379 -8.78 20.50 8.74
N LEU A 380 -9.84 19.72 8.52
CA LEU A 380 -10.82 19.35 9.55
C LEU A 380 -10.48 18.01 10.19
N CYS A 381 -10.06 17.04 9.36
CA CYS A 381 -9.85 15.66 9.78
C CYS A 381 -8.51 15.14 9.25
N ARG A 382 -7.86 14.28 10.03
CA ARG A 382 -6.58 13.65 9.70
C ARG A 382 -6.70 12.15 9.94
N PHE A 383 -6.22 11.36 9.00
CA PHE A 383 -6.36 9.92 8.98
C PHE A 383 -5.00 9.25 8.83
N PRO A 384 -4.76 8.13 9.53
CA PRO A 384 -3.48 7.43 9.53
C PRO A 384 -3.23 6.57 8.29
N ARG A 385 -4.26 6.33 7.47
CA ARG A 385 -4.20 5.59 6.21
C ARG A 385 -5.17 6.21 5.20
N ALA A 386 -4.83 6.09 3.92
CA ALA A 386 -5.79 6.25 2.83
C ALA A 386 -6.70 5.00 2.76
N ALA A 387 -7.93 5.18 2.28
CA ALA A 387 -8.95 4.12 2.17
C ALA A 387 -8.65 3.17 1.01
#